data_AF-A0A0Q9Q598-F1
#
_entry.id   AF-A0A0Q9Q598-F1
#
_cell.length_a   1.000
_cell.length_b   1.000
_cell.length_c   1.000
_cell.angle_alpha   90.00
_cell.angle_beta   90.00
_cell.angle_gamma   90.00
#
_symmetry.space_group_name_H-M   'P 1'
#
loop_
_entity.id
_entity.type
_entity.pdbx_description
1 polymer ?
#
loop_
_entity_poly.entity_id
_entity_poly.type
_entity_poly.pdbx_seq_one_letter_code
_entity_poly.pdbx_strand_id
1 'polypeptide(L)'
;MLWVGLAVLVVIIAMIVVLCSYMRGEFYFSRVKDNDTLSVEMRGLFGLVRYRYVIPIIQFKGFTQGILIKSEKVTQQGAKLKDETREHITKDKVIAFYKETKDVLVHTLNLYGWMKMTLAKVECTELKWITRVGLGDAPETAITTGAVWGIKSSLLGFTVRYVKLIAKPRIDVIPQYNAKQFATEFRFAGRIRVWFVVIAGIRLLYRATKIKGGIRSWIQFALKARARFKPAS
;
A
#
# COMPACT_ATOMS: atom_id res chain seq x y z
N MET A 1 24.78 -37.18 -18.87
CA MET A 1 24.56 -37.14 -17.40
C MET A 1 25.23 -35.94 -16.74
N LEU A 2 26.54 -35.70 -16.93
CA LEU A 2 27.25 -34.53 -16.37
C LEU A 2 26.63 -33.16 -16.72
N TRP A 3 26.27 -32.94 -17.99
CA TRP A 3 25.63 -31.69 -18.44
C TRP A 3 24.25 -31.43 -17.82
N VAL A 4 23.49 -32.50 -17.56
CA VAL A 4 22.17 -32.41 -16.90
C VAL A 4 22.36 -32.04 -15.43
N GLY A 5 23.32 -32.66 -14.74
CA GLY A 5 23.66 -32.31 -13.36
C GLY A 5 24.13 -30.86 -13.22
N LEU A 6 24.97 -30.39 -14.16
CA LEU A 6 25.45 -29.01 -14.19
C LEU A 6 24.31 -28.01 -14.45
N ALA A 7 23.40 -28.32 -15.38
CA ALA A 7 22.22 -27.49 -15.64
C ALA A 7 21.32 -27.37 -14.39
N VAL A 8 21.07 -28.48 -13.69
CA VAL A 8 20.29 -28.48 -12.44
C VAL A 8 20.96 -27.65 -11.35
N LEU A 9 22.28 -27.79 -11.18
CA LEU A 9 23.04 -27.00 -10.20
C LEU A 9 22.90 -25.49 -10.46
N VAL A 10 23.05 -25.06 -11.72
CA VAL A 10 22.90 -23.66 -12.11
C VAL A 10 21.49 -23.13 -11.79
N VAL A 11 20.45 -23.91 -12.05
CA VAL A 11 19.06 -23.53 -11.72
C VAL A 11 18.87 -23.40 -10.21
N ILE A 12 19.43 -24.32 -9.41
CA ILE A 12 19.34 -24.25 -7.93
C ILE A 12 20.04 -22.99 -7.42
N ILE A 13 21.24 -22.69 -7.91
CA ILE A 13 21.97 -21.47 -7.54
C ILE A 13 21.17 -20.23 -7.91
N ALA A 14 20.62 -20.17 -9.12
CA ALA A 14 19.78 -19.06 -9.56
C ALA A 14 18.54 -18.88 -8.66
N MET A 15 17.88 -19.97 -8.26
CA MET A 15 16.74 -19.93 -7.34
C MET A 15 17.13 -19.40 -5.96
N ILE A 16 18.28 -19.83 -5.42
CA ILE A 16 18.81 -19.34 -4.13
C ILE A 16 19.10 -17.84 -4.20
N VAL A 17 19.73 -17.37 -5.27
CA VAL A 17 20.03 -15.95 -5.49
C VAL A 17 18.74 -15.12 -5.50
N VAL A 18 17.68 -15.61 -6.17
CA VAL A 18 16.37 -14.95 -6.20
C VAL A 18 15.74 -14.87 -4.81
N LEU A 19 15.77 -15.96 -4.02
CA LEU A 19 15.19 -15.99 -2.67
C LEU A 19 15.94 -15.08 -1.69
N CYS A 20 17.24 -14.92 -1.87
CA CYS A 20 18.09 -14.01 -1.11
C CYS A 20 17.92 -12.53 -1.51
N SER A 21 17.33 -12.24 -2.68
CA SER A 21 17.08 -10.87 -3.15
C SER A 21 16.12 -10.13 -2.23
N TYR A 22 16.22 -8.80 -2.25
CA TYR A 22 15.23 -7.90 -1.65
C TYR A 22 14.15 -7.51 -2.65
N MET A 23 12.93 -7.42 -2.15
CA MET A 23 11.83 -6.70 -2.78
C MET A 23 11.70 -5.36 -2.06
N ARG A 24 11.74 -4.27 -2.83
CA ARG A 24 11.61 -2.88 -2.34
C ARG A 24 10.22 -2.36 -2.71
N GLY A 25 9.57 -1.68 -1.78
CA GLY A 25 8.31 -0.99 -1.99
C GLY A 25 8.45 0.46 -1.58
N GLU A 26 7.90 1.37 -2.36
CA GLU A 26 7.82 2.79 -2.09
C GLU A 26 6.37 3.22 -2.17
N PHE A 27 5.91 3.90 -1.14
CA PHE A 27 4.59 4.48 -1.04
C PHE A 27 4.75 6.00 -0.90
N TYR A 28 4.09 6.73 -1.78
CA TYR A 28 4.11 8.18 -1.79
C TYR A 28 2.67 8.69 -1.86
N PHE A 29 2.36 9.60 -0.95
CA PHE A 29 1.10 10.31 -0.89
C PHE A 29 1.37 11.79 -0.72
N SER A 30 0.76 12.62 -1.55
CA SER A 30 0.78 14.06 -1.35
C SER A 30 -0.57 14.67 -1.66
N ARG A 31 -0.98 15.57 -0.76
CA ARG A 31 -2.12 16.48 -0.94
C ARG A 31 -1.60 17.90 -0.91
N VAL A 32 -1.86 18.65 -1.97
CA VAL A 32 -1.64 20.09 -2.01
C VAL A 32 -2.92 20.75 -2.50
N LYS A 33 -3.62 21.46 -1.62
CA LYS A 33 -4.96 22.01 -1.90
C LYS A 33 -5.91 20.86 -2.34
N ASP A 34 -6.34 20.88 -3.60
CA ASP A 34 -7.28 19.90 -4.17
C ASP A 34 -6.59 18.83 -5.05
N ASN A 35 -5.27 18.88 -5.16
CA ASN A 35 -4.49 17.95 -5.97
C ASN A 35 -3.92 16.85 -5.08
N ASP A 36 -4.56 15.69 -5.16
CA ASP A 36 -4.13 14.47 -4.50
C ASP A 36 -3.37 13.57 -5.47
N THR A 37 -2.16 13.21 -5.08
CA THR A 37 -1.32 12.24 -5.79
C THR A 37 -1.03 11.07 -4.86
N LEU A 38 -1.30 9.87 -5.35
CA LEU A 38 -0.95 8.63 -4.68
C LEU A 38 -0.14 7.79 -5.65
N SER A 39 1.05 7.35 -5.25
CA SER A 39 1.83 6.40 -6.03
C SER A 39 2.40 5.29 -5.18
N VAL A 40 2.32 4.08 -5.71
CA VAL A 40 2.88 2.86 -5.14
C VAL A 40 3.84 2.28 -6.16
N GLU A 41 5.11 2.17 -5.78
CA GLU A 41 6.15 1.52 -6.58
C GLU A 41 6.60 0.25 -5.87
N MET A 42 6.78 -0.82 -6.63
CA MET A 42 7.38 -2.06 -6.17
C MET A 42 8.50 -2.46 -7.13
N ARG A 43 9.66 -2.78 -6.59
CA ARG A 43 10.85 -3.21 -7.33
C ARG A 43 11.35 -4.53 -6.76
N GLY A 44 11.44 -5.56 -7.59
CA GLY A 44 11.90 -6.90 -7.21
C GLY A 44 13.00 -7.41 -8.12
N LEU A 45 13.62 -8.54 -7.75
CA LEU A 45 14.62 -9.26 -8.56
C LEU A 45 15.75 -8.33 -9.04
N PHE A 46 16.47 -7.70 -8.12
CA PHE A 46 17.56 -6.74 -8.44
C PHE A 46 17.14 -5.56 -9.34
N GLY A 47 15.83 -5.28 -9.47
CA GLY A 47 15.30 -4.21 -10.30
C GLY A 47 14.80 -4.65 -11.67
N LEU A 48 14.80 -5.95 -11.97
CA LEU A 48 14.21 -6.54 -13.19
C LEU A 48 12.69 -6.36 -13.23
N VAL A 49 12.03 -6.48 -12.08
CA VAL A 49 10.59 -6.29 -11.97
C VAL A 49 10.33 -4.92 -11.36
N ARG A 50 9.71 -4.03 -12.13
CA ARG A 50 9.27 -2.71 -11.67
C ARG A 50 7.79 -2.57 -11.93
N TYR A 51 7.02 -2.36 -10.88
CA TYR A 51 5.60 -2.09 -10.96
C TYR A 51 5.34 -0.72 -10.34
N ARG A 52 4.84 0.22 -11.12
CA ARG A 52 4.49 1.57 -10.67
C ARG A 52 3.01 1.79 -10.91
N TYR A 53 2.28 2.03 -9.84
CA TYR A 53 0.87 2.36 -9.88
C TYR A 53 0.69 3.77 -9.34
N VAL A 54 0.36 4.71 -10.22
CA VAL A 54 0.03 6.09 -9.87
C VAL A 54 -1.48 6.22 -9.99
N ILE A 55 -2.14 6.64 -8.91
CA ILE A 55 -3.53 7.11 -8.94
C ILE A 55 -3.45 8.63 -8.91
N PRO A 56 -3.45 9.31 -10.06
CA PRO A 56 -3.64 10.74 -10.09
C PRO A 56 -5.12 11.03 -9.83
N ILE A 57 -5.42 11.82 -8.78
CA ILE A 57 -6.75 12.37 -8.47
C ILE A 57 -7.64 11.43 -7.66
N ILE A 58 -7.49 11.53 -6.33
CA ILE A 58 -8.60 11.27 -5.41
C ILE A 58 -9.18 12.64 -5.03
N GLN A 59 -10.31 13.05 -5.62
CA GLN A 59 -11.03 14.23 -5.09
C GLN A 59 -11.73 13.81 -3.79
N PHE A 60 -11.02 13.89 -2.67
CA PHE A 60 -11.56 13.53 -1.37
C PHE A 60 -12.47 14.66 -0.86
N LYS A 61 -13.76 14.66 -1.24
CA LYS A 61 -14.76 15.66 -0.79
C LYS A 61 -15.25 15.43 0.66
N GLY A 62 -14.40 14.90 1.53
CA GLY A 62 -14.70 14.64 2.95
C GLY A 62 -15.29 13.25 3.26
N PHE A 63 -15.30 12.90 4.55
CA PHE A 63 -15.78 11.59 5.06
C PHE A 63 -17.23 11.28 4.65
N THR A 64 -18.05 12.30 4.36
CA THR A 64 -19.47 12.18 4.00
C THR A 64 -19.75 12.07 2.50
N GLN A 65 -18.79 12.34 1.59
CA GLN A 65 -19.05 12.29 0.12
C GLN A 65 -18.21 11.31 -0.73
N GLY A 66 -17.18 10.67 -0.18
CA GLY A 66 -16.62 9.43 -0.77
C GLY A 66 -15.47 9.66 -1.74
N ILE A 67 -14.95 8.58 -2.31
CA ILE A 67 -13.67 8.56 -3.02
C ILE A 67 -13.95 8.50 -4.52
N LEU A 68 -13.77 9.62 -5.22
CA LEU A 68 -13.75 9.66 -6.70
C LEU A 68 -12.33 9.34 -7.17
N ILE A 69 -12.13 8.14 -7.73
CA ILE A 69 -10.87 7.73 -8.34
C ILE A 69 -10.95 8.04 -9.83
N LYS A 70 -10.23 9.05 -10.31
CA LYS A 70 -9.86 9.10 -11.73
C LYS A 70 -8.56 8.33 -11.87
N SER A 71 -8.47 7.39 -12.80
CA SER A 71 -7.28 6.58 -13.00
C SER A 71 -6.69 6.88 -14.38
N GLU A 72 -5.72 7.79 -14.41
CA GLU A 72 -4.97 8.05 -15.65
C GLU A 72 -3.76 7.10 -15.70
N LYS A 73 -3.86 6.05 -16.51
CA LYS A 73 -2.74 5.15 -16.79
C LYS A 73 -1.87 5.79 -17.87
N VAL A 74 -0.71 6.31 -17.50
CA VAL A 74 0.34 6.68 -18.47
C VAL A 74 1.24 5.47 -18.69
N THR A 75 1.02 4.73 -19.78
CA THR A 75 1.98 3.77 -20.31
C THR A 75 2.82 4.46 -21.38
N GLN A 76 4.13 4.36 -21.26
CA GLN A 76 5.10 4.82 -22.27
C GLN A 76 4.97 3.98 -23.54
N GLN A 77 4.08 4.40 -24.44
CA GLN A 77 4.21 4.28 -25.91
C GLN A 77 2.91 4.84 -26.49
N GLY A 78 3.04 5.93 -27.24
CA GLY A 78 1.89 6.65 -27.78
C GLY A 78 1.06 5.78 -28.71
N ALA A 79 -0.24 5.67 -28.41
CA ALA A 79 -1.33 5.65 -29.38
C ALA A 79 -2.68 5.55 -28.65
N LYS A 80 -3.51 6.56 -28.91
CA LYS A 80 -4.99 6.60 -28.82
C LYS A 80 -5.63 6.47 -27.43
N LEU A 81 -6.24 7.59 -27.03
CA LEU A 81 -7.28 7.73 -26.02
C LEU A 81 -8.36 6.64 -26.25
N LYS A 82 -8.52 5.73 -25.29
CA LYS A 82 -9.68 4.84 -25.21
C LYS A 82 -10.57 5.32 -24.07
N ASP A 83 -11.84 5.37 -24.41
CA ASP A 83 -12.98 6.06 -23.83
C ASP A 83 -13.25 5.79 -22.33
N GLU A 84 -13.93 6.75 -21.70
CA GLU A 84 -14.25 6.85 -20.28
C GLU A 84 -15.02 5.62 -19.75
N THR A 85 -14.40 4.78 -18.93
CA THR A 85 -15.15 3.90 -18.03
C THR A 85 -15.30 4.59 -16.68
N ARG A 86 -16.40 5.33 -16.52
CA ARG A 86 -16.82 5.94 -15.24
C ARG A 86 -17.31 4.85 -14.28
N GLU A 87 -16.39 4.09 -13.68
CA GLU A 87 -16.76 3.24 -12.55
C GLU A 87 -16.88 4.06 -11.28
N HIS A 88 -18.11 4.49 -10.99
CA HIS A 88 -18.47 4.95 -9.65
C HIS A 88 -18.30 3.80 -8.65
N ILE A 89 -17.19 3.80 -7.92
CA ILE A 89 -17.05 3.06 -6.67
C ILE A 89 -17.87 3.82 -5.62
N THR A 90 -19.19 3.62 -5.66
CA THR A 90 -20.13 4.17 -4.67
C THR A 90 -19.72 3.68 -3.28
N LYS A 91 -19.79 4.57 -2.28
CA LYS A 91 -19.51 4.25 -0.87
C LYS A 91 -20.16 2.97 -0.38
N ASP A 92 -21.38 2.70 -0.85
CA ASP A 92 -22.15 1.52 -0.48
C ASP A 92 -21.47 0.22 -0.94
N LYS A 93 -20.77 0.24 -2.09
CA LYS A 93 -19.95 -0.90 -2.55
C LYS A 93 -18.76 -1.13 -1.62
N VAL A 94 -18.14 -0.07 -1.09
CA VAL A 94 -17.01 -0.17 -0.15
C VAL A 94 -17.47 -0.66 1.22
N ILE A 95 -18.62 -0.17 1.71
CA ILE A 95 -19.19 -0.57 3.00
C ILE A 95 -19.69 -2.02 2.95
N ALA A 96 -20.37 -2.41 1.87
CA ALA A 96 -20.81 -3.80 1.66
C ALA A 96 -19.61 -4.74 1.54
N PHE A 97 -18.57 -4.35 0.78
CA PHE A 97 -17.33 -5.12 0.69
C PHE A 97 -16.63 -5.25 2.04
N TYR A 98 -16.57 -4.17 2.85
CA TYR A 98 -15.98 -4.22 4.18
C TYR A 98 -16.72 -5.19 5.10
N LYS A 99 -18.06 -5.17 5.13
CA LYS A 99 -18.87 -6.09 5.95
C LYS A 99 -18.67 -7.56 5.50
N GLU A 100 -18.77 -7.83 4.20
CA GLU A 100 -18.63 -9.19 3.65
C GLU A 100 -17.21 -9.75 3.82
N THR A 101 -16.20 -8.87 3.79
CA THR A 101 -14.78 -9.25 3.92
C THR A 101 -14.36 -9.41 5.38
N LYS A 102 -14.87 -8.59 6.31
CA LYS A 102 -14.45 -8.58 7.72
C LYS A 102 -14.74 -9.91 8.41
N ASP A 103 -15.90 -10.51 8.18
CA ASP A 103 -16.29 -11.74 8.87
C ASP A 103 -15.46 -12.93 8.40
N VAL A 104 -15.12 -12.98 7.11
CA VAL A 104 -14.23 -14.01 6.52
C VAL A 104 -12.77 -13.78 6.89
N LEU A 105 -12.30 -12.53 6.95
CA LEU A 105 -10.89 -12.25 7.24
C LEU A 105 -10.52 -12.49 8.72
N VAL A 106 -11.41 -12.08 9.64
CA VAL A 106 -11.09 -12.05 11.08
C VAL A 106 -11.26 -13.42 11.73
N HIS A 107 -12.32 -14.15 11.42
CA HIS A 107 -12.63 -15.43 12.08
C HIS A 107 -11.88 -16.63 11.50
N THR A 108 -11.45 -16.55 10.23
CA THR A 108 -10.91 -17.69 9.50
C THR A 108 -9.38 -17.75 9.65
N LEU A 109 -8.64 -16.64 9.54
CA LEU A 109 -7.20 -16.70 9.24
C LEU A 109 -6.24 -16.14 10.29
N ASN A 110 -6.73 -15.55 11.40
CA ASN A 110 -5.92 -14.77 12.35
C ASN A 110 -4.89 -13.88 11.62
N LEU A 111 -5.41 -13.08 10.68
CA LEU A 111 -4.58 -12.28 9.78
C LEU A 111 -3.80 -11.21 10.52
N TYR A 112 -4.32 -10.73 11.64
CA TYR A 112 -3.60 -9.79 12.47
C TYR A 112 -2.26 -10.38 12.95
N GLY A 113 -2.26 -11.61 13.47
CA GLY A 113 -1.04 -12.29 13.88
C GLY A 113 -0.09 -12.55 12.70
N TRP A 114 -0.62 -12.99 11.56
CA TRP A 114 0.18 -13.19 10.33
C TRP A 114 0.80 -11.89 9.82
N MET A 115 0.02 -10.81 9.78
CA MET A 115 0.44 -9.48 9.34
C MET A 115 1.52 -8.94 10.26
N LYS A 116 1.33 -9.00 11.59
CA LYS A 116 2.34 -8.57 12.57
C LYS A 116 3.68 -9.30 12.38
N MET A 117 3.65 -10.62 12.19
CA MET A 117 4.87 -11.41 11.95
C MET A 117 5.55 -11.04 10.62
N THR A 118 4.77 -10.76 9.58
CA THR A 118 5.27 -10.44 8.24
C THR A 118 5.85 -9.02 8.20
N LEU A 119 5.13 -8.04 8.73
CA LEU A 119 5.60 -6.64 8.81
C LEU A 119 6.86 -6.52 9.67
N ALA A 120 7.03 -7.36 10.69
CA ALA A 120 8.25 -7.37 11.51
C ALA A 120 9.54 -7.72 10.71
N LYS A 121 9.39 -8.28 9.50
CA LYS A 121 10.49 -8.56 8.56
C LYS A 121 10.70 -7.46 7.53
N VAL A 122 9.83 -6.45 7.48
CA VAL A 122 9.95 -5.28 6.62
C VAL A 122 10.94 -4.30 7.25
N GLU A 123 11.98 -3.97 6.51
CA GLU A 123 12.96 -2.96 6.85
C GLU A 123 12.51 -1.62 6.26
N CYS A 124 12.13 -0.65 7.09
CA CYS A 124 11.80 0.70 6.65
C CYS A 124 13.08 1.48 6.38
N THR A 125 13.27 1.87 5.12
CA THR A 125 14.46 2.56 4.58
C THR A 125 14.22 4.05 4.35
N GLU A 126 12.96 4.49 4.28
CA GLU A 126 12.60 5.92 4.29
C GLU A 126 11.26 6.10 5.00
N LEU A 127 11.17 7.14 5.83
CA LEU A 127 9.92 7.58 6.44
C LEU A 127 9.93 9.11 6.52
N LYS A 128 9.11 9.75 5.70
CA LYS A 128 8.95 11.20 5.65
C LYS A 128 7.47 11.54 5.81
N TRP A 129 7.14 12.43 6.75
CA TRP A 129 5.77 12.92 6.91
C TRP A 129 5.76 14.40 7.29
N ILE A 130 5.59 15.25 6.28
CA ILE A 130 5.56 16.71 6.43
C ILE A 130 4.14 17.20 6.21
N THR A 131 3.64 18.05 7.12
CA THR A 131 2.33 18.69 6.96
C THR A 131 2.50 20.18 7.14
N ARG A 132 1.84 20.96 6.30
CA ARG A 132 1.75 22.42 6.40
C ARG A 132 0.29 22.76 6.70
N VAL A 133 0.05 23.54 7.74
CA VAL A 133 -1.31 23.88 8.17
C VAL A 133 -1.40 25.34 8.60
N GLY A 134 -2.44 26.02 8.15
CA GLY A 134 -2.76 27.39 8.52
C GLY A 134 -4.26 27.63 8.38
N LEU A 135 -4.85 28.33 9.34
CA LEU A 135 -6.29 28.61 9.39
C LEU A 135 -6.65 30.07 9.07
N GLY A 136 -5.65 30.97 9.04
CA GLY A 136 -5.81 32.39 8.71
C GLY A 136 -5.61 33.32 9.90
N ASP A 137 -5.68 32.79 11.11
CA ASP A 137 -5.37 33.46 12.36
C ASP A 137 -4.27 32.69 13.12
N ALA A 138 -3.52 33.41 13.96
CA ALA A 138 -2.38 32.81 14.66
C ALA A 138 -2.77 31.81 15.76
N PRO A 139 -3.77 32.10 16.62
CA PRO A 139 -4.18 31.17 17.68
C PRO A 139 -4.72 29.83 17.16
N GLU A 140 -5.68 29.82 16.22
CA GLU A 140 -6.22 28.54 15.72
C GLU A 140 -5.15 27.75 14.94
N THR A 141 -4.27 28.43 14.21
CA THR A 141 -3.13 27.79 13.54
C THR A 141 -2.19 27.10 14.53
N ALA A 142 -1.89 27.74 15.67
CA ALA A 142 -1.05 27.15 16.71
C ALA A 142 -1.70 25.92 17.36
N ILE A 143 -2.98 26.02 17.73
CA ILE A 143 -3.75 24.90 18.31
C ILE A 143 -3.81 23.72 17.34
N THR A 144 -4.14 23.98 16.07
CA THR A 144 -4.24 22.94 15.04
C THR A 144 -2.90 22.29 14.77
N THR A 145 -1.81 23.06 14.77
CA THR A 145 -0.45 22.53 14.62
C THR A 145 -0.11 21.55 15.75
N GLY A 146 -0.44 21.88 17.00
CA GLY A 146 -0.28 20.99 18.15
C GLY A 146 -1.12 19.71 18.02
N ALA A 147 -2.38 19.85 17.62
CA ALA A 147 -3.27 18.70 17.39
C ALA A 147 -2.73 17.76 16.29
N VAL A 148 -2.26 18.30 15.17
CA VAL A 148 -1.66 17.52 14.07
C VAL A 148 -0.40 16.80 14.55
N TRP A 149 0.45 17.47 15.35
CA TRP A 149 1.61 16.82 15.98
C TRP A 149 1.21 15.62 16.84
N GLY A 150 0.21 15.78 17.71
CA GLY A 150 -0.29 14.70 18.57
C GLY A 150 -0.84 13.50 17.80
N ILE A 151 -1.59 13.76 16.71
CA ILE A 151 -2.10 12.70 15.83
C ILE A 151 -0.95 11.97 15.13
N LYS A 152 0.00 12.72 14.54
CA LYS A 152 1.15 12.14 13.83
C LYS A 152 2.01 11.29 14.74
N SER A 153 2.39 11.80 15.91
CA SER A 153 3.25 11.09 16.86
C SER A 153 2.59 9.81 17.36
N SER A 154 1.29 9.86 17.67
CA SER A 154 0.51 8.69 18.08
C SER A 154 0.46 7.62 16.99
N LEU A 155 0.16 8.01 15.74
CA LEU A 155 0.11 7.07 14.63
C LEU A 155 1.48 6.47 14.32
N LEU A 156 2.54 7.28 14.38
CA LEU A 156 3.91 6.81 14.19
C LEU A 156 4.33 5.83 15.28
N GLY A 157 4.09 6.15 16.55
CA GLY A 157 4.38 5.24 17.67
C GLY A 157 3.65 3.90 17.53
N PHE A 158 2.40 3.93 17.07
CA PHE A 158 1.63 2.73 16.79
C PHE A 158 2.14 1.93 15.59
N THR A 159 2.56 2.60 14.50
CA THR A 159 2.92 1.92 13.24
C THR A 159 4.36 1.40 13.23
N VAL A 160 5.30 2.18 13.78
CA VAL A 160 6.73 1.84 13.79
C VAL A 160 7.00 0.53 14.53
N ARG A 161 6.21 0.17 15.54
CA ARG A 161 6.36 -1.11 16.27
C ARG A 161 6.15 -2.37 15.42
N TYR A 162 5.53 -2.23 14.24
CA TYR A 162 5.28 -3.36 13.36
C TYR A 162 6.39 -3.59 12.34
N VAL A 163 7.30 -2.63 12.14
CA VAL A 163 8.35 -2.70 11.12
C VAL A 163 9.73 -2.49 11.74
N LYS A 164 10.79 -2.96 11.08
CA LYS A 164 12.16 -2.64 11.49
C LYS A 164 12.53 -1.28 10.93
N LEU A 165 12.46 -0.23 11.75
CA LEU A 165 12.87 1.11 11.36
C LEU A 165 14.40 1.21 11.30
N ILE A 166 14.95 1.31 10.09
CA ILE A 166 16.39 1.52 9.85
C ILE A 166 16.66 2.99 9.51
N ALA A 167 15.70 3.64 8.85
CA ALA A 167 15.77 5.05 8.49
C ALA A 167 15.65 5.96 9.71
N LYS A 168 16.26 7.15 9.63
CA LYS A 168 15.93 8.28 10.51
C LYS A 168 14.63 8.92 10.03
N PRO A 169 13.52 8.86 10.79
CA PRO A 169 12.26 9.47 10.37
C PRO A 169 12.40 10.99 10.21
N ARG A 170 11.76 11.55 9.18
CA ARG A 170 11.67 13.00 8.95
C ARG A 170 10.21 13.43 9.08
N ILE A 171 9.83 13.85 10.28
CA ILE A 171 8.44 14.16 10.63
C ILE A 171 8.38 15.62 11.03
N ASP A 172 7.47 16.37 10.43
CA ASP A 172 7.35 17.80 10.70
C ASP A 172 5.92 18.31 10.50
N VAL A 173 5.56 19.34 11.25
CA VAL A 173 4.33 20.11 11.08
C VAL A 173 4.73 21.58 11.05
N ILE A 174 4.62 22.18 9.88
CA ILE A 174 5.04 23.55 9.61
C ILE A 174 3.78 24.45 9.71
N PRO A 175 3.64 25.27 10.75
CA PRO A 175 2.54 26.21 10.86
C PRO A 175 2.62 27.29 9.78
N GLN A 176 1.48 27.77 9.33
CA GLN A 176 1.34 28.78 8.28
C GLN A 176 0.45 29.90 8.78
N TYR A 177 1.04 30.79 9.58
CA TYR A 177 0.29 31.85 10.27
C TYR A 177 -0.33 32.90 9.34
N ASN A 178 0.25 33.07 8.13
CA ASN A 178 -0.16 34.11 7.19
C ASN A 178 -1.09 33.62 6.09
N ALA A 179 -1.48 32.33 6.08
CA ALA A 179 -2.27 31.77 4.98
C ALA A 179 -3.18 30.63 5.46
N LYS A 180 -4.42 30.62 4.96
CA LYS A 180 -5.32 29.48 5.09
C LYS A 180 -4.91 28.39 4.10
N GLN A 181 -4.21 27.37 4.57
CA GLN A 181 -3.73 26.28 3.72
C GLN A 181 -3.58 24.96 4.47
N PHE A 182 -3.79 23.87 3.73
CA PHE A 182 -3.47 22.52 4.18
C PHE A 182 -2.73 21.79 3.06
N ALA A 183 -1.54 21.30 3.38
CA ALA A 183 -0.77 20.44 2.52
C ALA A 183 -0.10 19.34 3.33
N THR A 184 -0.05 18.11 2.81
CA THR A 184 0.64 17.01 3.47
C THR A 184 1.38 16.17 2.46
N GLU A 185 2.56 15.70 2.85
CA GLU A 185 3.41 14.81 2.07
C GLU A 185 3.82 13.66 2.99
N PHE A 186 3.54 12.44 2.55
CA PHE A 186 3.90 11.21 3.24
C PHE A 186 4.68 10.31 2.27
N ARG A 187 5.87 9.89 2.67
CA ARG A 187 6.68 8.91 1.98
C ARG A 187 7.06 7.79 2.92
N PHE A 188 6.89 6.57 2.45
CA PHE A 188 7.36 5.37 3.13
C PHE A 188 8.06 4.48 2.11
N ALA A 189 9.34 4.20 2.32
CA ALA A 189 10.05 3.18 1.57
C ALA A 189 10.45 2.06 2.50
N GLY A 190 10.29 0.82 2.03
CA GLY A 190 10.70 -0.35 2.77
C GLY A 190 11.19 -1.46 1.86
N ARG A 191 11.89 -2.41 2.46
CA ARG A 191 12.34 -3.62 1.77
C ARG A 191 12.11 -4.85 2.63
N ILE A 192 11.83 -5.97 1.98
CA ILE A 192 11.68 -7.28 2.60
C ILE A 192 12.43 -8.32 1.76
N ARG A 193 13.10 -9.28 2.40
CA ARG A 193 13.73 -10.38 1.66
C ARG A 193 12.65 -11.27 1.04
N VAL A 194 12.86 -11.69 -0.21
CA VAL A 194 11.86 -12.47 -0.98
C VAL A 194 11.48 -13.75 -0.25
N TRP A 195 12.42 -14.47 0.35
CA TRP A 195 12.11 -15.70 1.09
C TRP A 195 11.13 -15.48 2.27
N PHE A 196 11.17 -14.33 2.96
CA PHE A 196 10.19 -14.02 4.01
C PHE A 196 8.78 -13.84 3.43
N VAL A 197 8.68 -13.21 2.25
CA VAL A 197 7.41 -13.05 1.53
C VAL A 197 6.86 -14.41 1.11
N VAL A 198 7.73 -15.29 0.57
CA VAL A 198 7.37 -16.65 0.17
C VAL A 198 6.88 -17.46 1.37
N ILE A 199 7.60 -17.47 2.49
CA ILE A 199 7.18 -18.18 3.71
C ILE A 199 5.87 -17.62 4.26
N ALA A 200 5.71 -16.29 4.28
CA ALA A 200 4.46 -15.66 4.71
C ALA A 200 3.30 -16.10 3.81
N GLY A 201 3.49 -16.11 2.49
CA GLY A 201 2.51 -16.57 1.52
C GLY A 201 2.12 -18.04 1.70
N ILE A 202 3.12 -18.94 1.81
CA ILE A 202 2.88 -20.38 2.04
C ILE A 202 2.12 -20.60 3.35
N ARG A 203 2.52 -19.93 4.44
CA ARG A 203 1.84 -20.02 5.73
C ARG A 203 0.39 -19.55 5.66
N LEU A 204 0.13 -18.48 4.90
CA LEU A 204 -1.22 -17.97 4.68
C LEU A 204 -2.07 -18.97 3.91
N LEU A 205 -1.53 -19.53 2.81
CA LEU A 205 -2.20 -20.54 2.00
C LEU A 205 -2.50 -21.81 2.80
N TYR A 206 -1.54 -22.31 3.58
CA TYR A 206 -1.74 -23.49 4.44
C TYR A 206 -2.84 -23.26 5.49
N ARG A 207 -2.93 -22.06 6.06
CA ARG A 207 -4.04 -21.72 6.98
C ARG A 207 -5.36 -21.67 6.24
N ALA A 208 -5.39 -21.07 5.06
CA ALA A 208 -6.57 -21.03 4.22
C ALA A 208 -7.06 -22.43 3.81
N THR A 209 -6.14 -23.40 3.66
CA THR A 209 -6.49 -24.78 3.31
C THR A 209 -7.02 -25.62 4.47
N LYS A 210 -6.57 -25.36 5.70
CA LYS A 210 -7.01 -26.08 6.90
C LYS A 210 -8.45 -25.79 7.34
N ILE A 211 -9.07 -24.75 6.82
CA ILE A 211 -10.38 -24.31 7.27
C ILE A 211 -11.45 -24.93 6.37
N LYS A 212 -12.34 -25.76 6.96
CA LYS A 212 -13.43 -26.42 6.23
C LYS A 212 -14.24 -25.35 5.46
N GLY A 213 -14.20 -25.39 4.13
CA GLY A 213 -14.88 -24.44 3.24
C GLY A 213 -14.10 -23.15 2.90
N GLY A 214 -12.99 -22.85 3.58
CA GLY A 214 -12.25 -21.60 3.44
C GLY A 214 -11.67 -21.34 2.05
N ILE A 215 -11.01 -22.34 1.44
CA ILE A 215 -10.43 -22.19 0.10
C ILE A 215 -11.50 -21.90 -0.95
N ARG A 216 -12.65 -22.60 -0.92
CA ARG A 216 -13.72 -22.39 -1.91
C ARG A 216 -14.28 -20.98 -1.82
N SER A 217 -14.51 -20.48 -0.60
CA SER A 217 -14.92 -19.09 -0.37
C SER A 217 -13.88 -18.09 -0.87
N TRP A 218 -12.58 -18.36 -0.68
CA TRP A 218 -11.49 -17.52 -1.18
C TRP A 218 -11.31 -17.55 -2.70
N ILE A 219 -11.44 -18.72 -3.33
CA ILE A 219 -11.42 -18.85 -4.79
C ILE A 219 -12.61 -18.11 -5.39
N GLN A 220 -13.81 -18.28 -4.82
CA GLN A 220 -15.00 -17.55 -5.26
C GLN A 220 -14.86 -16.04 -5.04
N PHE A 221 -14.28 -15.61 -3.92
CA PHE A 221 -13.99 -14.20 -3.66
C PHE A 221 -12.95 -13.64 -4.64
N ALA A 222 -11.84 -14.34 -4.87
CA ALA A 222 -10.81 -13.94 -5.82
C ALA A 222 -11.35 -13.88 -7.26
N LEU A 223 -12.20 -14.84 -7.65
CA LEU A 223 -12.89 -14.85 -8.93
C LEU A 223 -13.91 -13.70 -9.04
N LYS A 224 -14.73 -13.44 -8.01
CA LYS A 224 -15.66 -12.30 -7.95
C LYS A 224 -14.91 -10.96 -8.00
N ALA A 225 -13.81 -10.83 -7.27
CA ALA A 225 -12.96 -9.64 -7.29
C ALA A 225 -12.34 -9.43 -8.67
N ARG A 226 -11.76 -10.49 -9.27
CA ARG A 226 -11.20 -10.43 -10.63
C ARG A 226 -12.26 -10.10 -11.69
N ALA A 227 -13.48 -10.61 -11.55
CA ALA A 227 -14.59 -10.28 -12.46
C ALA A 227 -15.06 -8.83 -12.31
N ARG A 228 -15.08 -8.28 -11.08
CA ARG A 228 -15.42 -6.87 -10.81
C ARG A 228 -14.38 -5.86 -11.29
N PHE A 229 -13.11 -6.26 -11.41
CA PHE A 229 -12.01 -5.41 -11.89
C PHE A 229 -11.54 -5.76 -13.31
N LYS A 230 -12.27 -6.61 -14.03
CA LYS A 230 -11.97 -6.87 -15.45
C LYS A 230 -12.42 -5.64 -16.24
N PRO A 231 -11.51 -4.93 -16.94
CA PRO A 231 -11.93 -3.85 -17.83
C PRO A 231 -12.85 -4.46 -18.88
N ALA A 232 -14.01 -3.84 -19.11
CA ALA A 232 -14.86 -4.16 -20.25
C ALA A 232 -14.02 -4.06 -21.52
N SER A 233 -14.00 -5.15 -22.30
CA SER A 233 -13.25 -5.26 -23.55
C SER A 233 -13.77 -4.29 -24.61
#